data_AF-A0A962MKH8-F1
#
_entry.id   AF-A0A962MKH8-F1
#
_cell.length_a   1.000
_cell.length_b   1.000
_cell.length_c   1.000
_cell.angle_alpha   90.00
_cell.angle_beta   90.00
_cell.angle_gamma   90.00
#
_symmetry.space_group_name_H-M   'P 1'
#
loop_
_entity.id
_entity.type
_entity.pdbx_description
1 polymer ?
#
loop_
_entity_poly.entity_id
_entity_poly.type
_entity_poly.pdbx_seq_one_letter_code
_entity_poly.pdbx_strand_id
1 'polypeptide(L)'
;MTDWIANLKPHDRIIVEYSHGVSLRTKQRVDSVAIVTKTQIVTHGGNRYRRKDGECVPSVLYAFNRISEPYNEKRGVEIKECQRRELLVRRIAAVTEKNLLERSTEQLEQIYKLIKGEGE
;
A
#
# COMPACT_ATOMS: atom_id res chain seq x y z
N MET A 1 12.15 9.90 -19.21
CA MET A 1 11.14 10.96 -19.34
C MET A 1 10.32 10.97 -18.04
N THR A 2 10.76 11.78 -17.07
CA THR A 2 10.17 11.95 -15.72
C THR A 2 9.67 13.39 -15.54
N ASP A 3 9.36 14.07 -16.65
CA ASP A 3 9.17 15.51 -16.72
C ASP A 3 8.02 16.01 -15.84
N TRP A 4 7.04 15.15 -15.55
CA TRP A 4 5.94 15.48 -14.65
C TRP A 4 6.37 15.55 -13.17
N ILE A 5 7.36 14.74 -12.75
CA ILE A 5 7.88 14.73 -11.36
C ILE A 5 8.51 16.07 -11.03
N ALA A 6 9.23 16.66 -11.99
CA ALA A 6 9.84 17.97 -11.83
C ALA A 6 8.82 19.08 -11.56
N ASN A 7 7.55 18.88 -11.96
CA ASN A 7 6.47 19.86 -11.86
C ASN A 7 5.52 19.63 -10.67
N LEU A 8 5.78 18.63 -9.82
CA LEU A 8 5.00 18.38 -8.61
C LEU A 8 5.01 19.59 -7.67
N LYS A 9 3.88 19.82 -7.01
CA LYS A 9 3.64 20.88 -6.03
C LYS A 9 3.23 20.28 -4.68
N PRO A 10 3.36 21.04 -3.58
CA PRO A 10 2.74 20.68 -2.31
C PRO A 10 1.26 20.33 -2.49
N HIS A 11 0.81 19.32 -1.76
CA HIS A 11 -0.53 18.72 -1.78
C HIS A 11 -0.88 17.86 -3.01
N ASP A 12 -0.02 17.76 -4.01
CA ASP A 12 -0.23 16.81 -5.10
C ASP A 12 -0.24 15.37 -4.56
N ARG A 13 -1.21 14.59 -5.01
CA ARG A 13 -1.29 13.16 -4.68
C ARG A 13 -0.50 12.37 -5.71
N ILE A 14 0.22 11.37 -5.22
CA ILE A 14 1.09 10.52 -6.02
C ILE A 14 0.89 9.06 -5.64
N ILE A 15 1.26 8.16 -6.55
CA ILE A 15 1.40 6.75 -6.25
C ILE A 15 2.88 6.44 -6.10
N VAL A 16 3.16 5.67 -5.06
CA VAL A 16 4.50 5.28 -4.65
C VAL A 16 4.59 3.76 -4.70
N GLU A 17 5.60 3.29 -5.43
CA GLU A 17 6.00 1.89 -5.44
C GLU A 17 7.07 1.62 -4.39
N TYR A 18 6.91 0.57 -3.61
CA TYR A 18 7.84 0.22 -2.55
C TYR A 18 7.98 -1.29 -2.38
N SER A 19 9.15 -1.73 -1.94
CA SER A 19 9.39 -3.09 -1.45
C SER A 19 9.85 -3.06 0.01
N HIS A 20 9.49 -4.09 0.77
CA HIS A 20 10.00 -4.30 2.13
C HIS A 20 10.95 -5.51 2.13
N GLY A 21 12.22 -5.27 2.46
CA GLY A 21 13.25 -6.31 2.58
C GLY A 21 13.55 -7.02 1.25
N VAL A 22 13.81 -8.32 1.31
CA VAL A 22 14.12 -9.19 0.15
C VAL A 22 12.90 -9.61 -0.67
N SER A 23 11.71 -9.11 -0.36
CA SER A 23 10.52 -9.45 -1.15
C SER A 23 10.58 -8.82 -2.54
N LEU A 24 10.51 -9.66 -3.58
CA LEU A 24 10.42 -9.23 -4.99
C LEU A 24 9.04 -8.64 -5.36
N ARG A 25 8.06 -8.64 -4.45
CA ARG A 25 6.75 -8.07 -4.72
C ARG A 25 6.76 -6.57 -4.45
N THR A 26 6.77 -5.79 -5.53
CA THR A 26 6.51 -4.35 -5.49
C THR A 26 5.08 -4.10 -5.02
N LYS A 27 4.95 -3.33 -3.94
CA LYS A 27 3.67 -2.83 -3.42
C LYS A 27 3.47 -1.40 -3.88
N GLN A 28 2.21 -0.98 -3.91
CA GLN A 28 1.83 0.38 -4.23
C GLN A 28 1.04 0.99 -3.08
N ARG A 29 1.22 2.29 -2.87
CA ARG A 29 0.41 3.09 -1.96
C ARG A 29 0.18 4.49 -2.53
N VAL A 30 -0.87 5.12 -2.07
CA VAL A 30 -1.10 6.54 -2.34
C VAL A 30 -0.41 7.35 -1.24
N ASP A 31 0.29 8.40 -1.64
CA ASP A 31 0.90 9.38 -0.74
C ASP A 31 0.61 10.80 -1.27
N SER A 32 1.03 11.81 -0.52
CA SER A 32 0.87 13.21 -0.88
C SER A 32 2.16 13.99 -0.65
N VAL A 33 2.44 14.91 -1.56
CA VAL A 33 3.60 15.79 -1.49
C VAL A 33 3.39 16.82 -0.38
N ALA A 34 4.31 16.89 0.57
CA ALA A 34 4.30 17.90 1.62
C ALA A 34 5.15 19.12 1.22
N ILE A 35 6.39 18.89 0.77
CA ILE A 35 7.34 19.94 0.44
C ILE A 35 8.08 19.59 -0.84
N VAL A 36 8.29 20.58 -1.71
CA VAL A 36 9.11 20.45 -2.92
C VAL A 36 10.28 21.42 -2.81
N THR A 37 11.49 20.89 -2.93
CA THR A 37 12.73 21.67 -2.94
C THR A 37 13.35 21.68 -4.34
N LYS A 38 14.51 22.33 -4.48
CA LYS A 38 15.27 22.30 -5.74
C LYS A 38 15.64 20.89 -6.18
N THR A 39 15.94 20.00 -5.23
CA THR A 39 16.49 18.65 -5.52
C THR A 39 15.63 17.51 -5.01
N GLN A 40 14.65 17.78 -4.13
CA GLN A 40 13.90 16.74 -3.43
C GLN A 40 12.40 17.02 -3.39
N ILE A 41 11.64 15.94 -3.29
CA ILE A 41 10.21 15.91 -2.98
C ILE A 41 10.08 15.18 -1.64
N VAL A 42 9.45 15.83 -0.67
CA VAL A 42 9.18 15.26 0.65
C VAL A 42 7.70 14.97 0.74
N THR A 43 7.33 13.74 1.09
CA THR A 43 5.92 13.37 1.29
C THR A 43 5.48 13.59 2.73
N HIS A 44 4.17 13.63 2.96
CA HIS A 44 3.60 13.76 4.31
C HIS A 44 4.03 12.62 5.24
N GLY A 45 4.33 11.44 4.70
CA GLY A 45 4.93 10.33 5.45
C GLY A 45 6.41 10.50 5.80
N GLY A 46 7.01 11.67 5.55
CA GLY A 46 8.41 11.98 5.84
C GLY A 46 9.44 11.38 4.88
N ASN A 47 8.99 10.63 3.86
CA ASN A 47 9.86 10.03 2.86
C ASN A 47 10.39 11.11 1.89
N ARG A 48 11.64 10.96 1.46
CA ARG A 48 12.30 11.90 0.56
C ARG A 48 12.62 11.21 -0.75
N TYR A 49 12.32 11.89 -1.85
CA TYR A 49 12.55 11.39 -3.21
C TYR A 49 13.35 12.43 -3.97
N ARG A 50 14.23 12.00 -4.86
CA ARG A 50 14.99 12.90 -5.73
C ARG A 50 14.04 13.45 -6.78
N ARG A 51 14.10 14.77 -7.00
CA ARG A 51 13.21 15.44 -7.97
C ARG A 51 13.49 15.05 -9.42
N LYS A 52 14.72 14.63 -9.75
CA LYS A 52 15.12 14.29 -11.12
C LYS A 52 14.48 13.00 -11.65
N ASP A 53 14.31 12.00 -10.79
CA ASP A 53 13.93 10.64 -11.18
C ASP A 53 12.83 10.03 -10.29
N GLY A 54 12.44 10.69 -9.20
CA GLY A 54 11.43 10.18 -8.26
C GLY A 54 11.92 9.03 -7.40
N GLU A 55 13.19 8.64 -7.46
CA GLU A 55 13.73 7.57 -6.63
C GLU A 55 13.90 8.05 -5.20
N CYS A 56 13.62 7.18 -4.24
CA CYS A 56 13.83 7.47 -2.83
C CYS A 56 15.29 7.83 -2.56
N VAL A 57 15.47 8.80 -1.68
CA VAL A 57 16.76 9.09 -1.05
C VAL A 57 16.83 8.14 0.15
N PRO A 58 17.61 7.05 0.07
CA PRO A 58 17.54 5.97 1.05
C PRO A 58 17.97 6.47 2.44
N SER A 59 17.21 6.10 3.46
CA SER A 59 17.67 6.10 4.86
C SER A 59 18.11 4.71 5.34
N VAL A 60 17.76 3.65 4.60
CA VAL A 60 17.99 2.24 4.95
C VAL A 60 18.47 1.47 3.72
N LEU A 61 19.46 0.58 3.89
CA LEU A 61 19.90 -0.35 2.85
C LEU A 61 18.74 -1.24 2.37
N TYR A 62 18.65 -1.48 1.06
CA TYR A 62 17.67 -2.37 0.39
C TYR A 62 16.20 -1.91 0.36
N ALA A 63 15.89 -0.70 0.80
CA ALA A 63 14.56 -0.13 0.58
C ALA A 63 14.46 0.41 -0.86
N PHE A 64 13.81 -0.34 -1.76
CA PHE A 64 13.41 0.20 -3.06
C PHE A 64 12.10 0.94 -2.88
N ASN A 65 12.10 2.24 -3.16
CA ASN A 65 10.92 3.07 -3.04
C ASN A 65 11.00 4.17 -4.11
N ARG A 66 9.95 4.40 -4.89
CA ARG A 66 9.94 5.42 -5.94
C ARG A 66 8.56 6.01 -6.18
N ILE A 67 8.52 7.27 -6.56
CA ILE A 67 7.33 7.89 -7.14
C ILE A 67 7.13 7.28 -8.53
N SER A 68 6.02 6.56 -8.74
CA SER A 68 5.78 5.80 -9.97
C SER A 68 4.86 6.52 -10.94
N GLU A 69 3.77 7.10 -10.45
CA GLU A 69 2.74 7.72 -11.29
C GLU A 69 2.00 8.85 -10.53
N PRO A 70 1.46 9.87 -11.23
CA PRO A 70 0.56 10.84 -10.61
C PRO A 70 -0.72 10.13 -10.16
N TYR A 71 -1.33 10.61 -9.09
CA TYR A 71 -2.57 10.03 -8.61
C TYR A 71 -3.71 10.23 -9.63
N ASN A 72 -4.48 9.16 -9.87
CA ASN A 72 -5.80 9.23 -10.47
C ASN A 72 -6.79 8.42 -9.62
N GLU A 73 -8.07 8.79 -9.67
CA GLU A 73 -9.07 8.23 -8.76
C GLU A 73 -9.26 6.72 -8.96
N LYS A 74 -9.29 6.26 -10.23
CA LYS A 74 -9.43 4.84 -10.57
C LYS A 74 -8.30 4.00 -9.96
N ARG A 75 -7.04 4.40 -10.16
CA ARG A 75 -5.87 3.71 -9.58
C ARG A 75 -5.85 3.82 -8.06
N GLY A 76 -6.28 4.96 -7.51
CA GLY A 76 -6.44 5.14 -6.06
C GLY A 76 -7.38 4.12 -5.44
N VAL A 77 -8.52 3.87 -6.07
CA VAL A 77 -9.50 2.85 -5.65
C VAL A 77 -8.92 1.44 -5.79
N GLU A 78 -8.30 1.11 -6.91
CA GLU A 78 -7.66 -0.20 -7.14
C GLU A 78 -6.60 -0.52 -6.07
N ILE A 79 -5.70 0.43 -5.77
CA ILE A 79 -4.66 0.25 -4.76
C ILE A 79 -5.28 0.03 -3.37
N LYS A 80 -6.28 0.84 -2.99
CA LYS A 80 -6.97 0.71 -1.70
C LYS A 80 -7.66 -0.65 -1.57
N GLU A 81 -8.31 -1.11 -2.64
CA GLU A 81 -8.98 -2.42 -2.64
C GLU A 81 -7.99 -3.57 -2.53
N CYS A 82 -6.86 -3.52 -3.25
CA CYS A 82 -5.78 -4.48 -3.11
C CYS A 82 -5.22 -4.52 -1.68
N GLN A 83 -4.96 -3.36 -1.07
CA GLN A 83 -4.48 -3.27 0.32
C GLN A 83 -5.50 -3.81 1.32
N ARG A 84 -6.79 -3.51 1.12
CA ARG A 84 -7.90 -4.02 1.93
C ARG A 84 -7.97 -5.54 1.85
N ARG A 85 -7.86 -6.11 0.64
CA ARG A 85 -7.86 -7.56 0.43
C ARG A 85 -6.67 -8.23 1.12
N GLU A 86 -5.45 -7.70 0.96
CA GLU A 86 -4.27 -8.22 1.65
C GLU A 86 -4.44 -8.19 3.18
N LEU A 87 -5.00 -7.11 3.72
CA LEU A 87 -5.26 -6.97 5.15
C LEU A 87 -6.28 -8.00 5.64
N LEU A 88 -7.38 -8.20 4.90
CA LEU A 88 -8.41 -9.18 5.24
C LEU A 88 -7.84 -10.60 5.22
N VAL A 89 -7.08 -10.96 4.18
CA VAL A 89 -6.41 -12.28 4.10
C VAL A 89 -5.49 -12.50 5.30
N ARG A 90 -4.68 -11.50 5.67
CA ARG A 90 -3.81 -11.61 6.86
C ARG A 90 -4.59 -11.77 8.15
N ARG A 91 -5.69 -11.03 8.32
CA ARG A 91 -6.53 -11.11 9.51
C ARG A 91 -7.23 -12.46 9.61
N ILE A 92 -7.74 -12.99 8.50
CA ILE A 92 -8.33 -14.33 8.43
C ILE A 92 -7.28 -15.39 8.75
N ALA A 93 -6.09 -15.30 8.14
CA ALA A 93 -4.99 -16.24 8.42
C ALA A 93 -4.49 -16.20 9.87
N ALA A 94 -4.71 -15.08 10.57
CA ALA A 94 -4.36 -14.94 11.99
C ALA A 94 -5.45 -15.48 12.94
N VAL A 95 -6.61 -15.90 12.44
CA VAL A 95 -7.64 -16.55 13.25
C VAL A 95 -7.13 -17.94 13.66
N THR A 96 -6.92 -18.14 14.95
CA THR A 96 -6.45 -19.43 15.49
C THR A 96 -7.63 -20.33 15.87
N GLU A 97 -7.37 -21.63 16.05
CA GLU A 97 -8.36 -22.58 16.57
C GLU A 97 -8.95 -22.12 17.91
N LYS A 98 -8.12 -21.58 18.81
CA LYS A 98 -8.58 -21.00 20.08
C LYS A 98 -9.60 -19.88 19.88
N ASN A 99 -9.38 -18.99 18.90
CA ASN A 99 -10.32 -17.91 18.59
C ASN A 99 -11.66 -18.43 18.04
N LEU A 100 -11.65 -19.61 17.41
CA LEU A 100 -12.84 -20.27 16.90
C LEU A 100 -13.60 -21.02 18.00
N LEU A 101 -12.90 -21.73 18.89
CA LEU A 101 -13.50 -22.48 19.99
C LEU A 101 -14.22 -21.60 21.02
N GLU A 102 -13.90 -20.30 21.08
CA GLU A 102 -14.63 -19.30 21.89
C GLU A 102 -15.97 -18.87 21.25
N ARG A 103 -16.33 -19.38 20.06
CA ARG A 103 -17.59 -19.08 19.36
C ARG A 103 -18.63 -20.15 19.63
N SER A 104 -19.90 -19.77 19.49
CA SER A 104 -21.02 -20.71 19.54
C SER A 104 -21.01 -21.65 18.32
N THR A 105 -21.63 -22.83 18.47
CA THR A 105 -21.77 -23.82 17.39
C THR A 105 -22.44 -23.19 16.16
N GLU A 106 -23.49 -22.40 16.35
CA GLU A 106 -24.23 -21.73 15.26
C GLU A 106 -23.34 -20.76 14.48
N GLN A 107 -22.43 -20.05 15.16
CA GLN A 107 -21.47 -19.16 14.50
C GLN A 107 -20.41 -19.93 13.71
N LEU A 108 -19.95 -21.07 14.22
CA LEU A 108 -18.98 -21.93 13.54
C LEU A 108 -19.58 -22.54 12.27
N GLU A 109 -20.85 -22.96 12.30
CA GLU A 109 -21.57 -23.45 11.12
C GLU A 109 -21.70 -22.37 10.04
N GLN A 110 -22.00 -21.12 10.41
CA GLN A 110 -22.07 -20.00 9.48
C GLN A 110 -20.72 -19.72 8.81
N ILE A 111 -19.64 -19.69 9.60
CA ILE A 111 -18.28 -19.50 9.09
C ILE A 111 -17.91 -20.63 8.12
N TYR A 112 -18.24 -21.87 8.46
CA TYR A 112 -17.99 -23.03 7.60
C TYR A 112 -18.70 -22.92 6.25
N LYS A 113 -20.01 -22.60 6.25
CA LYS A 113 -20.79 -22.40 5.02
C LYS A 113 -20.22 -21.29 4.14
N LEU A 114 -19.85 -20.16 4.74
CA LEU A 114 -19.26 -19.01 4.02
C LEU A 114 -17.92 -19.38 3.35
N ILE A 115 -17.05 -20.14 4.03
CA ILE A 115 -15.75 -20.53 3.48
C ILE A 115 -15.89 -21.59 2.39
N LYS A 116 -16.80 -22.54 2.56
CA LYS A 116 -17.03 -23.63 1.59
C LYS A 116 -17.78 -23.15 0.33
N GLY A 117 -18.37 -21.97 0.37
CA GLY A 117 -19.19 -21.44 -0.72
C GLY A 117 -20.59 -22.06 -0.77
N GLU A 118 -21.07 -22.64 0.32
CA GLU A 118 -22.43 -23.23 0.43
C GLU A 118 -23.47 -22.21 0.90
N GLY A 119 -23.18 -20.91 0.71
CA GLY A 119 -23.93 -19.78 1.25
C GLY A 119 -24.85 -19.06 0.26
N GLU A 120 -25.05 -19.61 -0.94
CA GLU A 120 -26.04 -19.13 -1.93
C GLU A 120 -26.96 -20.27 -2.40
#